data_AF-A0A7J4V4W2-F1
#
_entry.id   AF-A0A7J4V4W2-F1
#
_cell.length_a   1.000
_cell.length_b   1.000
_cell.length_c   1.000
_cell.angle_alpha   90.00
_cell.angle_beta   90.00
_cell.angle_gamma   90.00
#
_symmetry.space_group_name_H-M   'P 1'
#
loop_
_entity.id
_entity.type
_entity.pdbx_description
1 polymer ?
#
loop_
_entity_poly.entity_id
_entity_poly.type
_entity_poly.pdbx_seq_one_letter_code
_entity_poly.pdbx_strand_id
1 'polypeptide(L)'
;MSEEEIAEELRKYVDVYRLSIPMAKKTIVKKYGGDSASFSVGFQRKLAELRPNEPNVDFVAKVLSANDKEITSKGEKKRIIYGFVGDDSTTLPYTAWETEGLALSKGEVISVKGAYTREYQGRVQVNFGNRVSIRKEDPATIPDIQVADGPPKVATIGELREGMGYVQVKGRVLSIDPKDVTVKGEAKRIFSGVLADETGKVQFTSWSDFKVKQGDILKISKATVKGWRGIPQLNFDDRAEVTKVKEKFPSAEELQKSCVSMISEISARGGAADATVRGAIIEIRDGSGLIMRCPECKRALQKGTCKVHGRVEGLPDLRIKAIVDDGSGAVSAVIGRELTEKLTESTLDECMEKAKKTMNLDVVKDSFEEKLLLKVVTVTGNVTSDEYGLSMIVNGAGMGVEDVRPEVERLLVELEESR
;
A
#
# COMPACT_ATOMS: atom_id res chain seq x y z
N MET A 1 -32.27 -21.95 -40.86
CA MET A 1 -32.40 -20.47 -40.88
C MET A 1 -31.04 -19.90 -41.20
N SER A 2 -31.00 -18.85 -42.01
CA SER A 2 -29.75 -18.17 -42.33
C SER A 2 -29.30 -17.28 -41.18
N GLU A 3 -27.99 -17.06 -41.07
CA GLU A 3 -27.40 -16.17 -40.05
C GLU A 3 -27.90 -14.72 -40.22
N GLU A 4 -28.18 -14.33 -41.46
CA GLU A 4 -28.66 -13.00 -41.86
C GLU A 4 -30.06 -12.70 -41.30
N GLU A 5 -30.97 -13.67 -41.35
CA GLU A 5 -32.34 -13.53 -40.81
C GLU A 5 -32.35 -13.31 -39.30
N ILE A 6 -31.47 -14.03 -38.58
CA ILE A 6 -31.34 -13.91 -37.11
C ILE A 6 -30.73 -12.55 -36.73
N ALA A 7 -29.74 -12.08 -37.50
CA ALA A 7 -29.09 -10.80 -37.27
C ALA A 7 -30.05 -9.61 -37.49
N GLU A 8 -30.86 -9.67 -38.54
CA GLU A 8 -31.87 -8.63 -38.83
C GLU A 8 -32.96 -8.59 -37.76
N GLU A 9 -33.39 -9.77 -37.30
CA GLU A 9 -34.39 -9.87 -36.24
C GLU A 9 -33.85 -9.39 -34.88
N LEU A 10 -32.58 -9.66 -34.58
CA LEU A 10 -31.89 -9.14 -33.40
C LEU A 10 -31.82 -7.61 -33.43
N ARG A 11 -31.43 -7.02 -34.57
CA ARG A 11 -31.41 -5.55 -34.75
C ARG A 11 -32.80 -4.97 -34.57
N LYS A 12 -33.84 -5.60 -35.13
CA LYS A 12 -35.22 -5.15 -34.94
C LYS A 12 -35.61 -5.11 -33.45
N TYR A 13 -35.29 -6.15 -32.69
CA TYR A 13 -35.58 -6.19 -31.26
C TYR A 13 -34.78 -5.16 -30.43
N VAL A 14 -33.53 -4.90 -30.80
CA VAL A 14 -32.67 -3.96 -30.08
C VAL A 14 -32.96 -2.50 -30.46
N ASP A 15 -33.07 -2.21 -31.75
CA ASP A 15 -33.14 -0.84 -32.27
C ASP A 15 -34.58 -0.31 -32.29
N VAL A 16 -35.55 -1.15 -32.67
CA VAL A 16 -36.97 -0.75 -32.79
C VAL A 16 -37.69 -0.96 -31.46
N TYR A 17 -37.57 -2.15 -30.88
CA TYR A 17 -38.26 -2.49 -29.63
C TYR A 17 -37.47 -2.11 -28.38
N ARG A 18 -36.28 -1.51 -28.52
CA ARG A 18 -35.42 -1.03 -27.43
C ARG A 18 -35.13 -2.11 -26.37
N LEU A 19 -35.20 -3.38 -26.76
CA LEU A 19 -34.91 -4.48 -25.87
C LEU A 19 -33.41 -4.55 -25.63
N SER A 20 -33.03 -4.93 -24.42
CA SER A 20 -31.63 -5.26 -24.16
C SER A 20 -31.24 -6.46 -25.04
N ILE A 21 -29.99 -6.49 -25.52
CA ILE A 21 -29.45 -7.59 -26.33
C ILE A 21 -29.75 -8.97 -25.69
N PRO A 22 -29.66 -9.16 -24.36
CA PRO A 22 -30.05 -10.41 -23.72
C PRO A 22 -31.55 -10.76 -23.83
N MET A 23 -32.44 -9.77 -23.71
CA MET A 23 -33.89 -9.99 -23.85
C MET A 23 -34.30 -10.24 -25.30
N ALA A 24 -33.71 -9.51 -26.24
CA ALA A 24 -33.89 -9.71 -27.67
C ALA A 24 -33.53 -11.16 -28.08
N LYS A 25 -32.35 -11.63 -27.65
CA LYS A 25 -31.89 -13.01 -27.90
C LYS A 25 -32.79 -14.06 -27.24
N LYS A 26 -33.19 -13.88 -25.97
CA LYS A 26 -34.17 -14.78 -25.30
C LYS A 26 -35.50 -14.86 -26.04
N THR A 27 -35.96 -13.73 -26.59
CA THR A 27 -37.22 -13.64 -27.33
C THR A 27 -37.13 -14.39 -28.65
N ILE A 28 -36.01 -14.26 -29.36
CA ILE A 28 -35.71 -15.01 -30.59
C ILE A 28 -35.68 -16.52 -30.29
N VAL A 29 -34.91 -16.96 -29.29
CA VAL A 29 -34.81 -18.38 -28.91
C VAL A 29 -36.18 -18.97 -28.56
N LYS A 30 -37.00 -18.23 -27.81
CA LYS A 30 -38.36 -18.66 -27.45
C LYS A 30 -39.30 -18.72 -28.66
N LYS A 31 -39.17 -17.79 -29.60
CA LYS A 31 -39.97 -17.74 -30.84
C LYS A 31 -39.72 -18.98 -31.71
N TYR A 32 -38.51 -19.51 -31.72
CA TYR A 32 -38.14 -20.68 -32.51
C TYR A 32 -38.19 -22.00 -31.74
N GLY A 33 -38.89 -22.05 -30.60
CA GLY A 33 -39.14 -23.29 -29.86
C GLY A 33 -37.94 -23.87 -29.11
N GLY A 34 -36.86 -23.09 -28.97
CA GLY A 34 -35.71 -23.47 -28.16
C GLY A 34 -35.98 -23.31 -26.67
N ASP A 35 -35.39 -24.18 -25.84
CA ASP A 35 -35.48 -24.02 -24.39
C ASP A 35 -34.65 -22.82 -23.93
N SER A 36 -35.34 -21.74 -23.54
CA SER A 36 -34.71 -20.53 -23.00
C SER A 36 -33.88 -20.78 -21.74
N ALA A 37 -34.14 -21.88 -21.00
CA ALA A 37 -33.39 -22.25 -19.81
C ALA A 37 -32.04 -22.88 -20.16
N SER A 38 -31.98 -23.75 -21.18
CA SER A 38 -30.72 -24.34 -21.67
C SER A 38 -29.82 -23.31 -22.38
N PHE A 39 -30.42 -22.31 -23.04
CA PHE A 39 -29.66 -21.23 -23.69
C PHE A 39 -28.99 -20.25 -22.70
N SER A 40 -29.43 -20.22 -21.44
CA SER A 40 -28.82 -19.39 -20.39
C SER A 40 -27.46 -19.91 -19.89
N VAL A 41 -27.04 -21.09 -20.33
CA VAL A 41 -25.73 -21.70 -20.02
C VAL A 41 -24.63 -21.16 -20.95
N GLY A 42 -24.99 -20.66 -22.14
CA GLY A 42 -24.01 -20.26 -23.17
C GLY A 42 -23.77 -18.75 -23.33
N PHE A 43 -24.45 -17.88 -22.57
CA PHE A 43 -24.36 -16.42 -22.77
C PHE A 43 -24.11 -15.69 -21.45
N GLN A 44 -22.90 -15.85 -20.90
CA GLN A 44 -22.43 -15.09 -19.75
C GLN A 44 -21.84 -13.78 -20.24
N ARG A 45 -22.32 -12.65 -19.70
CA ARG A 45 -21.80 -11.33 -20.07
C ARG A 45 -20.36 -11.22 -19.61
N LYS A 46 -19.53 -10.63 -20.46
CA LYS A 46 -18.16 -10.26 -20.09
C LYS A 46 -18.19 -9.16 -19.05
N LEU A 47 -17.25 -9.18 -18.11
CA LEU A 47 -17.17 -8.20 -17.03
C LEU A 47 -17.01 -6.77 -17.59
N ALA A 48 -16.32 -6.59 -18.72
CA ALA A 48 -16.13 -5.28 -19.34
C ALA A 48 -17.43 -4.67 -19.91
N GLU A 49 -18.46 -5.49 -20.12
CA GLU A 49 -19.76 -5.03 -20.61
C GLU A 49 -20.67 -4.56 -19.49
N LEU A 50 -20.29 -4.76 -18.23
CA LEU A 50 -21.08 -4.34 -17.08
C LEU A 50 -20.99 -2.81 -16.90
N ARG A 51 -22.14 -2.18 -16.70
CA ARG A 51 -22.29 -0.74 -16.49
C ARG A 51 -22.63 -0.47 -15.02
N PRO A 52 -22.47 0.76 -14.53
CA PRO A 52 -22.92 1.12 -13.20
C PRO A 52 -24.45 1.00 -13.05
N ASN A 53 -24.91 0.68 -11.83
CA ASN A 53 -26.31 0.70 -11.42
C ASN A 53 -27.23 -0.29 -12.18
N GLU A 54 -26.69 -1.40 -12.66
CA GLU A 54 -27.48 -2.49 -13.25
C GLU A 54 -28.10 -3.36 -12.14
N PRO A 55 -29.43 -3.60 -12.18
CA PRO A 55 -30.13 -4.30 -11.10
C PRO A 55 -29.96 -5.83 -11.13
N ASN A 56 -29.53 -6.41 -12.25
CA ASN A 56 -29.34 -7.84 -12.42
C ASN A 56 -28.32 -8.14 -13.52
N VAL A 57 -27.21 -8.79 -13.15
CA VAL A 57 -26.13 -9.22 -14.04
C VAL A 57 -25.74 -10.67 -13.72
N ASP A 58 -25.51 -11.43 -14.79
CA ASP A 58 -25.07 -12.82 -14.76
C ASP A 58 -23.74 -12.94 -15.53
N PHE A 59 -22.73 -13.56 -14.94
CA PHE A 59 -21.39 -13.70 -15.54
C PHE A 59 -20.63 -14.90 -14.97
N VAL A 60 -19.54 -15.31 -15.63
CA VAL A 60 -18.51 -16.18 -15.04
C VAL A 60 -17.22 -15.41 -14.92
N ALA A 61 -16.58 -15.55 -13.77
CA ALA A 61 -15.32 -14.91 -13.49
C ALA A 61 -14.48 -15.74 -12.53
N LYS A 62 -13.17 -15.53 -12.57
CA LYS A 62 -12.21 -16.06 -11.61
C LYS A 62 -12.08 -15.14 -10.41
N VAL A 63 -12.12 -15.70 -9.21
CA VAL A 63 -11.86 -14.98 -7.96
C VAL A 63 -10.37 -14.71 -7.84
N LEU A 64 -9.97 -13.45 -7.92
CA LEU A 64 -8.57 -13.03 -7.83
C LEU A 64 -8.13 -12.70 -6.39
N SER A 65 -9.07 -12.24 -5.58
CA SER A 65 -8.89 -12.07 -4.14
C SER A 65 -10.23 -12.21 -3.42
N ALA A 66 -10.17 -12.69 -2.18
CA ALA A 66 -11.31 -12.79 -1.28
C ALA A 66 -10.81 -12.44 0.12
N ASN A 67 -11.13 -11.24 0.58
CA ASN A 67 -10.79 -10.73 1.91
C ASN A 67 -12.08 -10.54 2.70
N ASP A 68 -12.02 -10.70 4.01
CA ASP A 68 -13.15 -10.42 4.89
C ASP A 68 -12.86 -9.22 5.80
N LYS A 69 -13.91 -8.46 6.12
CA LYS A 69 -13.85 -7.40 7.13
C LYS A 69 -15.19 -7.22 7.83
N GLU A 70 -15.14 -6.72 9.05
CA GLU A 70 -16.33 -6.25 9.77
C GLU A 70 -16.61 -4.79 9.39
N ILE A 71 -17.85 -4.49 9.02
CA ILE A 71 -18.33 -3.14 8.76
C ILE A 71 -19.51 -2.82 9.66
N THR A 72 -19.63 -1.54 10.04
CA THR A 72 -20.84 -1.03 10.69
C THR A 72 -21.76 -0.47 9.62
N SER A 73 -22.92 -1.10 9.42
CA SER A 73 -23.93 -0.65 8.47
C SER A 73 -25.27 -0.51 9.19
N LYS A 74 -25.85 0.70 9.17
CA LYS A 74 -27.12 1.03 9.87
C LYS A 74 -27.12 0.67 11.37
N GLY A 75 -25.97 0.80 12.04
CA GLY A 75 -25.82 0.51 13.47
C GLY A 75 -25.56 -0.96 13.81
N GLU A 76 -25.64 -1.87 12.84
CA GLU A 76 -25.33 -3.29 13.02
C GLU A 76 -23.92 -3.62 12.49
N LYS A 77 -23.19 -4.46 13.23
CA LYS A 77 -21.94 -5.06 12.77
C LYS A 77 -22.27 -6.17 11.78
N LYS A 78 -21.74 -6.07 10.56
CA LYS A 78 -21.89 -7.08 9.52
C LYS A 78 -20.52 -7.47 8.97
N ARG A 79 -20.31 -8.77 8.77
CA ARG A 79 -19.13 -9.28 8.09
C ARG A 79 -19.41 -9.31 6.59
N ILE A 80 -18.52 -8.72 5.80
CA ILE A 80 -18.59 -8.75 4.35
C ILE A 80 -17.35 -9.42 3.77
N ILE A 81 -17.49 -10.04 2.61
CA ILE A 81 -16.36 -10.51 1.80
C ILE A 81 -16.21 -9.55 0.63
N TYR A 82 -14.99 -9.09 0.37
CA TYR A 82 -14.69 -8.20 -0.73
C TYR A 82 -13.40 -8.60 -1.42
N GLY A 83 -13.30 -8.28 -2.70
CA GLY A 83 -12.13 -8.62 -3.47
C GLY A 83 -12.31 -8.29 -4.93
N PHE A 84 -11.66 -9.06 -5.78
CA PHE A 84 -11.67 -8.87 -7.22
C PHE A 84 -12.08 -10.15 -7.93
N VAL A 85 -12.91 -10.01 -8.95
CA VAL A 85 -13.25 -11.07 -9.91
C VAL A 85 -12.82 -10.63 -11.30
N GLY A 86 -12.28 -11.55 -12.08
CA GLY A 86 -11.79 -11.24 -13.43
C GLY A 86 -12.14 -12.30 -14.46
N ASP A 87 -12.34 -11.87 -15.69
CA ASP A 87 -12.43 -12.70 -16.89
C ASP A 87 -11.42 -12.19 -17.93
N ASP A 88 -11.46 -12.71 -19.15
CA ASP A 88 -10.62 -12.28 -20.28
C ASP A 88 -10.87 -10.86 -20.78
N SER A 89 -11.91 -10.19 -20.27
CA SER A 89 -12.28 -8.84 -20.68
C SER A 89 -11.82 -7.78 -19.68
N THR A 90 -11.94 -8.02 -18.37
CA THR A 90 -11.47 -7.10 -17.32
C THR A 90 -11.49 -7.78 -15.94
N THR A 91 -11.03 -7.04 -14.93
CA THR A 91 -11.26 -7.35 -13.52
C THR A 91 -12.14 -6.27 -12.89
N LEU A 92 -13.14 -6.67 -12.12
CA LEU A 92 -14.00 -5.77 -11.35
C LEU A 92 -13.91 -6.06 -9.84
N PRO A 93 -13.97 -5.02 -9.00
CA PRO A 93 -14.14 -5.21 -7.57
C PRO A 93 -15.53 -5.79 -7.29
N TYR A 94 -15.61 -6.68 -6.30
CA TYR A 94 -16.88 -7.18 -5.79
C TYR A 94 -17.02 -7.00 -4.28
N THR A 95 -18.27 -6.88 -3.81
CA THR A 95 -18.63 -6.98 -2.39
C THR A 95 -19.76 -7.99 -2.22
N ALA A 96 -19.53 -9.01 -1.41
CA ALA A 96 -20.56 -9.93 -0.95
C ALA A 96 -21.08 -9.48 0.43
N TRP A 97 -22.36 -9.17 0.47
CA TRP A 97 -23.04 -8.64 1.65
C TRP A 97 -23.53 -9.75 2.58
N GLU A 98 -23.86 -10.91 2.01
CA GLU A 98 -24.27 -12.11 2.74
C GLU A 98 -23.13 -13.13 2.70
N THR A 99 -22.54 -13.41 3.86
CA THR A 99 -21.34 -14.26 3.99
C THR A 99 -21.65 -15.64 4.56
N GLU A 100 -22.85 -15.85 5.10
CA GLU A 100 -23.29 -17.14 5.63
C GLU A 100 -23.35 -18.19 4.52
N GLY A 101 -22.53 -19.24 4.64
CA GLY A 101 -22.43 -20.32 3.65
C GLY A 101 -21.66 -19.96 2.37
N LEU A 102 -21.16 -18.73 2.24
CA LEU A 102 -20.40 -18.29 1.08
C LEU A 102 -18.89 -18.43 1.33
N ALA A 103 -18.29 -19.48 0.75
CA ALA A 103 -16.85 -19.67 0.73
C ALA A 103 -16.30 -19.35 -0.67
N LEU A 104 -15.61 -18.21 -0.79
CA LEU A 104 -14.88 -17.81 -2.00
C LEU A 104 -13.38 -17.87 -1.72
N SER A 105 -12.63 -18.58 -2.56
CA SER A 105 -11.18 -18.69 -2.48
C SER A 105 -10.51 -18.13 -3.72
N LYS A 106 -9.33 -17.52 -3.55
CA LYS A 106 -8.51 -17.09 -4.68
C LYS A 106 -8.23 -18.27 -5.61
N GLY A 107 -8.43 -18.05 -6.91
CA GLY A 107 -8.22 -19.03 -7.97
C GLY A 107 -9.48 -19.80 -8.39
N GLU A 108 -10.58 -19.70 -7.64
CA GLU A 108 -11.84 -20.36 -8.01
C GLU A 108 -12.50 -19.65 -9.20
N VAL A 109 -13.03 -20.43 -10.15
CA VAL A 109 -13.88 -19.91 -11.22
C VAL A 109 -15.33 -20.08 -10.79
N ILE A 110 -16.09 -18.99 -10.82
CA ILE A 110 -17.46 -18.94 -10.31
C ILE A 110 -18.44 -18.46 -11.40
N SER A 111 -19.59 -19.11 -11.48
CA SER A 111 -20.78 -18.60 -12.18
C SER A 111 -21.66 -17.88 -11.19
N VAL A 112 -21.88 -16.59 -11.44
CA VAL A 112 -22.66 -15.70 -10.59
C VAL A 112 -23.94 -15.34 -11.32
N LYS A 113 -25.08 -15.55 -10.67
CA LYS A 113 -26.40 -15.15 -11.18
C LYS A 113 -27.11 -14.21 -10.23
N GLY A 114 -27.77 -13.19 -10.77
CA GLY A 114 -28.58 -12.23 -10.01
C GLY A 114 -27.79 -11.18 -9.24
N ALA A 115 -26.50 -10.98 -9.57
CA ALA A 115 -25.71 -9.91 -8.97
C ALA A 115 -26.20 -8.55 -9.45
N TYR A 116 -25.84 -7.48 -8.74
CA TYR A 116 -26.14 -6.12 -9.18
C TYR A 116 -24.86 -5.28 -9.20
N THR A 117 -24.84 -4.21 -9.98
CA THR A 117 -23.69 -3.32 -10.05
C THR A 117 -24.01 -1.97 -9.43
N ARG A 118 -22.97 -1.30 -8.92
CA ARG A 118 -23.03 0.08 -8.44
C ARG A 118 -21.83 0.85 -8.97
N GLU A 119 -21.94 2.16 -8.99
CA GLU A 119 -20.77 3.02 -9.12
C GLU A 119 -20.13 3.25 -7.75
N TYR A 120 -18.85 2.92 -7.63
CA TYR A 120 -18.07 3.22 -6.43
C TYR A 120 -16.71 3.78 -6.84
N GLN A 121 -16.40 5.00 -6.38
CA GLN A 121 -15.16 5.72 -6.74
C GLN A 121 -14.92 5.77 -8.27
N GLY A 122 -15.98 6.05 -9.04
CA GLY A 122 -15.92 6.16 -10.51
C GLY A 122 -15.74 4.82 -11.24
N ARG A 123 -15.95 3.68 -10.57
CA ARG A 123 -15.81 2.34 -11.15
C ARG A 123 -17.05 1.49 -10.93
N VAL A 124 -17.28 0.56 -11.86
CA VAL A 124 -18.30 -0.48 -11.69
C VAL A 124 -17.85 -1.43 -10.59
N GLN A 125 -18.67 -1.58 -9.56
CA GLN A 125 -18.50 -2.56 -8.51
C GLN A 125 -19.64 -3.58 -8.58
N VAL A 126 -19.28 -4.85 -8.59
CA VAL A 126 -20.24 -5.95 -8.54
C VAL A 126 -20.64 -6.23 -7.09
N ASN A 127 -21.90 -6.51 -6.83
CA ASN A 127 -22.39 -6.75 -5.49
C ASN A 127 -23.18 -8.06 -5.42
N PHE A 128 -22.81 -8.92 -4.47
CA PHE A 128 -23.51 -10.16 -4.16
C PHE A 128 -24.46 -9.93 -2.99
N GLY A 129 -25.73 -9.69 -3.31
CA GLY A 129 -26.81 -9.60 -2.32
C GLY A 129 -27.55 -10.91 -2.14
N ASN A 130 -28.68 -10.85 -1.45
CA ASN A 130 -29.45 -11.99 -0.96
C ASN A 130 -30.07 -12.87 -2.07
N ARG A 131 -30.14 -12.33 -3.29
CA ARG A 131 -30.71 -13.02 -4.47
C ARG A 131 -29.64 -13.68 -5.33
N VAL A 132 -28.37 -13.56 -4.95
CA VAL A 132 -27.26 -14.07 -5.76
C VAL A 132 -27.08 -15.56 -5.56
N SER A 133 -26.98 -16.28 -6.68
CA SER A 133 -26.59 -17.69 -6.71
C SER A 133 -25.18 -17.80 -7.29
N ILE A 134 -24.29 -18.45 -6.55
CA ILE A 134 -22.90 -18.69 -6.96
C ILE A 134 -22.70 -20.19 -7.10
N ARG A 135 -22.16 -20.61 -8.24
CA ARG A 135 -21.75 -22.00 -8.50
C ARG A 135 -20.27 -22.03 -8.85
N LYS A 136 -19.56 -23.06 -8.38
CA LYS A 136 -18.18 -23.30 -8.79
C LYS A 136 -18.20 -23.96 -10.16
N GLU A 137 -17.40 -23.41 -11.07
CA GLU A 137 -17.17 -23.96 -12.41
C GLU A 137 -15.81 -24.64 -12.46
N ASP A 138 -15.55 -25.37 -13.54
CA ASP A 138 -14.22 -25.95 -13.79
C ASP A 138 -13.17 -24.83 -13.87
N PRO A 139 -12.07 -24.88 -13.08
CA PRO A 139 -10.96 -23.93 -13.17
C PRO A 139 -10.38 -23.75 -14.59
N ALA A 140 -10.51 -24.74 -15.47
CA ALA A 140 -10.10 -24.66 -16.86
C ALA A 140 -10.95 -23.70 -17.71
N THR A 141 -12.14 -23.30 -17.23
CA THR A 141 -13.06 -22.38 -17.92
C THR A 141 -12.46 -20.98 -18.07
N ILE A 142 -11.68 -20.52 -17.08
CA ILE A 142 -10.89 -19.28 -17.16
C ILE A 142 -9.47 -19.59 -16.65
N PRO A 143 -8.55 -19.96 -17.56
CA PRO A 143 -7.13 -20.12 -17.24
C PRO A 143 -6.53 -18.81 -16.71
N ASP A 144 -5.53 -18.89 -15.82
CA ASP A 144 -4.88 -17.70 -15.25
C ASP A 144 -4.32 -16.73 -16.31
N ILE A 145 -3.89 -17.28 -17.45
CA ILE A 145 -3.35 -16.50 -18.58
C ILE A 145 -4.42 -15.68 -19.31
N GLN A 146 -5.70 -15.99 -19.09
CA GLN A 146 -6.85 -15.34 -19.70
C GLN A 146 -7.61 -14.44 -18.74
N VAL A 147 -7.09 -14.09 -17.55
CA VAL A 147 -7.73 -13.03 -16.76
C VAL A 147 -7.11 -11.69 -17.15
N ALA A 148 -7.90 -10.80 -17.72
CA ALA A 148 -7.50 -9.43 -17.99
C ALA A 148 -7.28 -8.70 -16.66
N ASP A 149 -6.07 -8.18 -16.48
CA ASP A 149 -5.73 -7.29 -15.38
C ASP A 149 -6.70 -6.08 -15.45
N GLY A 150 -7.67 -5.99 -14.54
CA GLY A 150 -8.62 -4.86 -14.56
C GLY A 150 -7.92 -3.52 -14.41
N PRO A 151 -8.63 -2.40 -14.65
CA PRO A 151 -8.01 -1.10 -14.69
C PRO A 151 -7.26 -0.83 -13.38
N PRO A 152 -5.96 -0.48 -13.43
CA PRO A 152 -5.16 -0.28 -12.22
C PRO A 152 -5.78 0.82 -11.35
N LYS A 153 -5.90 0.61 -10.03
CA LYS A 153 -6.42 1.63 -9.10
C LYS A 153 -5.50 2.85 -9.14
N VAL A 154 -6.03 4.01 -9.52
CA VAL A 154 -5.28 5.26 -9.44
C VAL A 154 -5.10 5.60 -7.96
N ALA A 155 -3.87 5.81 -7.54
CA ALA A 155 -3.51 6.14 -6.16
C ALA A 155 -2.33 7.10 -6.13
N THR A 156 -2.29 7.97 -5.12
CA THR A 156 -1.06 8.71 -4.79
C THR A 156 -0.09 7.81 -4.04
N ILE A 157 1.17 8.21 -3.94
CA ILE A 157 2.19 7.43 -3.23
C ILE A 157 1.82 7.24 -1.76
N GLY A 158 1.19 8.24 -1.15
CA GLY A 158 0.76 8.19 0.23
C GLY A 158 -0.47 7.31 0.49
N GLU A 159 -1.22 6.95 -0.53
CA GLU A 159 -2.34 6.02 -0.42
C GLU A 159 -1.91 4.55 -0.57
N LEU A 160 -0.65 4.29 -0.90
CA LEU A 160 -0.17 2.93 -1.10
C LEU A 160 -0.20 2.13 0.20
N ARG A 161 -0.77 0.93 0.11
CA ARG A 161 -0.92 -0.05 1.18
C ARG A 161 -0.55 -1.43 0.66
N GLU A 162 0.04 -2.25 1.51
CA GLU A 162 0.22 -3.66 1.20
C GLU A 162 -1.13 -4.32 0.88
N GLY A 163 -1.14 -5.27 -0.07
CA GLY A 163 -2.34 -6.00 -0.46
C GLY A 163 -3.26 -5.24 -1.42
N MET A 164 -2.92 -4.01 -1.82
CA MET A 164 -3.55 -3.38 -2.98
C MET A 164 -3.30 -4.23 -4.22
N GLY A 165 -4.33 -4.35 -5.07
CA GLY A 165 -4.21 -4.94 -6.40
C GLY A 165 -3.32 -4.07 -7.31
N TYR A 166 -3.47 -4.21 -8.63
CA TYR A 166 -2.74 -3.34 -9.54
C TYR A 166 -3.07 -1.87 -9.29
N VAL A 167 -2.03 -1.05 -9.17
CA VAL A 167 -2.11 0.40 -8.97
C VAL A 167 -1.56 1.15 -10.17
N GLN A 168 -2.08 2.35 -10.37
CA GLN A 168 -1.53 3.36 -11.26
C GLN A 168 -1.06 4.53 -10.39
N VAL A 169 0.24 4.81 -10.43
CA VAL A 169 0.84 5.90 -9.66
C VAL A 169 1.53 6.88 -10.59
N LYS A 170 1.57 8.15 -10.19
CA LYS A 170 2.35 9.19 -10.84
C LYS A 170 3.38 9.71 -9.85
N GLY A 171 4.65 9.79 -10.25
CA GLY A 171 5.69 10.27 -9.35
C GLY A 171 6.99 10.59 -10.07
N ARG A 172 7.85 11.38 -9.42
CA ARG A 172 9.20 11.69 -9.88
C ARG A 172 10.19 10.70 -9.30
N VAL A 173 11.12 10.24 -10.13
CA VAL A 173 12.20 9.34 -9.71
C VAL A 173 13.28 10.15 -9.01
N LEU A 174 13.42 9.96 -7.69
CA LEU A 174 14.46 10.61 -6.89
C LEU A 174 15.80 9.88 -6.95
N SER A 175 15.78 8.56 -7.09
CA SER A 175 16.95 7.72 -7.27
C SER A 175 16.61 6.46 -8.05
N ILE A 176 17.60 5.89 -8.75
CA ILE A 176 17.50 4.60 -9.41
C ILE A 176 18.87 3.92 -9.44
N ASP A 177 18.92 2.71 -8.92
CA ASP A 177 20.11 1.90 -8.73
C ASP A 177 19.89 0.54 -9.41
N PRO A 178 20.64 0.22 -10.47
CA PRO A 178 20.62 -1.11 -11.06
C PRO A 178 21.32 -2.11 -10.13
N LYS A 179 20.73 -3.28 -9.95
CA LYS A 179 21.26 -4.36 -9.12
C LYS A 179 21.11 -5.70 -9.81
N ASP A 180 22.16 -6.51 -9.78
CA ASP A 180 22.08 -7.89 -10.23
C ASP A 180 21.66 -8.80 -9.06
N VAL A 181 20.61 -9.58 -9.27
CA VAL A 181 20.08 -10.53 -8.29
C VAL A 181 19.99 -11.92 -8.90
N THR A 182 20.35 -12.94 -8.13
CA THR A 182 20.20 -14.33 -8.56
C THR A 182 18.81 -14.82 -8.17
N VAL A 183 17.99 -15.15 -9.16
CA VAL A 183 16.65 -15.72 -8.95
C VAL A 183 16.63 -17.11 -9.56
N LYS A 184 16.42 -18.14 -8.75
CA LYS A 184 16.39 -19.55 -9.19
C LYS A 184 17.65 -19.99 -9.97
N GLY A 185 18.82 -19.42 -9.66
CA GLY A 185 20.10 -19.74 -10.29
C GLY A 185 20.44 -18.90 -11.53
N GLU A 186 19.51 -18.07 -12.02
CA GLU A 186 19.78 -17.15 -13.13
C GLU A 186 20.04 -15.73 -12.61
N ALA A 187 21.06 -15.07 -13.16
CA ALA A 187 21.33 -13.67 -12.87
C ALA A 187 20.31 -12.79 -13.61
N LYS A 188 19.51 -12.05 -12.85
CA LYS A 188 18.55 -11.08 -13.38
C LYS A 188 18.91 -9.69 -12.88
N ARG A 189 18.97 -8.73 -13.80
CA ARG A 189 19.15 -7.32 -13.45
C ARG A 189 17.80 -6.70 -13.08
N ILE A 190 17.73 -6.12 -11.90
CA ILE A 190 16.60 -5.35 -11.40
C ILE A 190 17.01 -3.89 -11.21
N PHE A 191 16.02 -3.01 -11.11
CA PHE A 191 16.24 -1.58 -10.85
C PHE A 191 15.48 -1.21 -9.59
N SER A 192 16.20 -0.86 -8.54
CA SER A 192 15.61 -0.38 -7.29
C SER A 192 15.74 1.13 -7.21
N GLY A 193 14.79 1.83 -6.62
CA GLY A 193 14.87 3.29 -6.53
C GLY A 193 13.81 3.89 -5.64
N VAL A 194 13.74 5.22 -5.63
CA VAL A 194 12.72 5.98 -4.88
C VAL A 194 11.88 6.80 -5.85
N LEU A 195 10.56 6.64 -5.74
CA LEU A 195 9.56 7.45 -6.43
C LEU A 195 8.90 8.37 -5.42
N ALA A 196 8.64 9.63 -5.77
CA ALA A 196 8.03 10.60 -4.89
C ALA A 196 6.97 11.47 -5.58
N ASP A 197 5.97 11.87 -4.80
CA ASP A 197 4.96 12.87 -5.15
C ASP A 197 4.70 13.76 -3.92
N GLU A 198 3.77 14.69 -4.02
CA GLU A 198 3.39 15.61 -2.93
C GLU A 198 2.92 14.89 -1.64
N THR A 199 2.49 13.64 -1.74
CA THR A 199 1.93 12.84 -0.64
C THR A 199 2.96 11.93 0.04
N GLY A 200 4.16 11.80 -0.53
CA GLY A 200 5.30 11.13 0.10
C GLY A 200 6.25 10.40 -0.86
N LYS A 201 7.06 9.51 -0.27
CA LYS A 201 8.09 8.72 -0.95
C LYS A 201 7.78 7.23 -0.85
N VAL A 202 8.06 6.48 -1.92
CA VAL A 202 7.96 5.01 -1.93
C VAL A 202 9.18 4.41 -2.61
N GLN A 203 9.69 3.33 -2.02
CA GLN A 203 10.71 2.51 -2.65
C GLN A 203 10.06 1.67 -3.75
N PHE A 204 10.66 1.63 -4.93
CA PHE A 204 10.21 0.78 -6.01
C PHE A 204 11.26 -0.26 -6.41
N THR A 205 10.78 -1.37 -6.96
CA THR A 205 11.58 -2.38 -7.66
C THR A 205 10.98 -2.65 -9.03
N SER A 206 11.77 -2.44 -10.06
CA SER A 206 11.45 -2.80 -11.43
C SER A 206 12.21 -4.06 -11.84
N TRP A 207 11.48 -5.04 -12.35
CA TRP A 207 12.03 -6.31 -12.83
C TRP A 207 12.42 -6.28 -14.32
N SER A 208 12.20 -5.14 -14.98
CA SER A 208 12.42 -4.91 -16.41
C SER A 208 13.10 -3.56 -16.63
N ASP A 209 13.88 -3.42 -17.70
CA ASP A 209 14.56 -2.16 -18.01
C ASP A 209 13.65 -1.22 -18.83
N PHE A 210 12.99 -0.30 -18.14
CA PHE A 210 12.16 0.74 -18.75
C PHE A 210 12.94 2.00 -19.17
N LYS A 211 14.28 1.96 -19.15
CA LYS A 211 15.15 3.12 -19.46
C LYS A 211 14.81 4.37 -18.67
N VAL A 212 14.41 4.17 -17.41
CA VAL A 212 14.09 5.22 -16.44
C VAL A 212 15.39 5.87 -15.96
N LYS A 213 15.36 7.19 -15.77
CA LYS A 213 16.46 7.97 -15.22
C LYS A 213 16.00 8.76 -14.00
N GLN A 214 16.95 9.12 -13.14
CA GLN A 214 16.72 10.08 -12.08
C GLN A 214 16.16 11.39 -12.66
N GLY A 215 15.15 11.95 -11.99
CA GLY A 215 14.43 13.16 -12.42
C GLY A 215 13.26 12.90 -13.37
N ASP A 216 13.13 11.72 -13.98
CA ASP A 216 11.98 11.39 -14.82
C ASP A 216 10.68 11.44 -14.00
N ILE A 217 9.62 12.00 -14.59
CA ILE A 217 8.26 11.89 -14.06
C ILE A 217 7.60 10.71 -14.76
N LEU A 218 7.22 9.71 -13.98
CA LEU A 218 6.64 8.47 -14.48
C LEU A 218 5.17 8.40 -14.12
N LYS A 219 4.36 7.94 -15.08
CA LYS A 219 3.06 7.34 -14.84
C LYS A 219 3.21 5.84 -15.05
N ILE A 220 3.09 5.09 -13.96
CA ILE A 220 3.28 3.64 -13.91
C ILE A 220 1.92 3.01 -13.69
N SER A 221 1.44 2.22 -14.65
CA SER A 221 0.22 1.44 -14.57
C SER A 221 0.54 -0.04 -14.38
N LYS A 222 -0.37 -0.78 -13.73
CA LYS A 222 -0.22 -2.20 -13.40
C LYS A 222 1.00 -2.50 -12.50
N ALA A 223 1.35 -1.56 -11.62
CA ALA A 223 2.27 -1.84 -10.53
C ALA A 223 1.55 -2.58 -9.39
N THR A 224 2.29 -3.35 -8.60
CA THR A 224 1.80 -4.05 -7.40
C THR A 224 2.43 -3.45 -6.16
N VAL A 225 1.77 -3.57 -5.00
CA VAL A 225 2.30 -3.08 -3.73
C VAL A 225 2.58 -4.26 -2.81
N LYS A 226 3.85 -4.46 -2.47
CA LYS A 226 4.30 -5.50 -1.53
C LYS A 226 4.77 -4.84 -0.25
N GLY A 227 4.51 -5.43 0.91
CA GLY A 227 5.09 -4.95 2.17
C GLY A 227 6.48 -5.53 2.39
N TRP A 228 7.39 -4.72 2.93
CA TRP A 228 8.61 -5.19 3.57
C TRP A 228 8.68 -4.65 4.98
N ARG A 229 8.54 -5.53 5.99
CA ARG A 229 8.46 -5.15 7.41
C ARG A 229 7.40 -4.05 7.66
N GLY A 230 6.24 -4.20 7.02
CA GLY A 230 5.13 -3.23 7.08
C GLY A 230 5.24 -2.04 6.13
N ILE A 231 6.42 -1.75 5.56
CA ILE A 231 6.60 -0.61 4.64
C ILE A 231 6.10 -1.00 3.24
N PRO A 232 5.12 -0.29 2.65
CA PRO A 232 4.69 -0.51 1.28
C PRO A 232 5.81 -0.23 0.27
N GLN A 233 6.02 -1.14 -0.68
CA GLN A 233 6.97 -1.03 -1.78
C GLN A 233 6.29 -1.28 -3.12
N LEU A 234 6.56 -0.39 -4.07
CA LEU A 234 6.01 -0.47 -5.42
C LEU A 234 6.82 -1.50 -6.25
N ASN A 235 6.16 -2.45 -6.88
CA ASN A 235 6.80 -3.50 -7.66
C ASN A 235 6.17 -3.58 -9.05
N PHE A 236 6.98 -3.55 -10.10
CA PHE A 236 6.46 -3.65 -11.47
C PHE A 236 7.41 -4.40 -12.39
N ASP A 237 6.86 -5.08 -13.38
CA ASP A 237 7.56 -5.92 -14.35
C ASP A 237 7.15 -5.56 -15.78
N ASP A 238 7.43 -6.44 -16.75
CA ASP A 238 7.12 -6.26 -18.18
C ASP A 238 5.63 -6.08 -18.50
N ARG A 239 4.72 -6.42 -17.58
CA ARG A 239 3.27 -6.17 -17.73
C ARG A 239 2.89 -4.73 -17.41
N ALA A 240 3.77 -3.99 -16.73
CA ALA A 240 3.51 -2.62 -16.35
C ALA A 240 3.66 -1.66 -17.53
N GLU A 241 2.74 -0.71 -17.59
CA GLU A 241 2.77 0.37 -18.57
C GLU A 241 3.45 1.57 -17.93
N VAL A 242 4.73 1.77 -18.25
CA VAL A 242 5.55 2.88 -17.73
C VAL A 242 5.68 3.96 -18.81
N THR A 243 5.11 5.13 -18.54
CA THR A 243 5.16 6.27 -19.46
C THR A 243 5.86 7.46 -18.81
N LYS A 244 6.74 8.14 -19.56
CA LYS A 244 7.36 9.39 -19.12
C LYS A 244 6.43 10.55 -19.42
N VAL A 245 6.14 11.35 -18.42
CA VAL A 245 5.20 12.48 -18.52
C VAL A 245 6.00 13.79 -18.45
N LYS A 246 5.63 14.77 -19.29
CA LYS A 246 6.19 16.12 -19.28
C LYS A 246 5.11 17.10 -18.83
N GLU A 247 4.79 17.07 -17.54
CA GLU A 247 3.80 17.95 -16.90
C GLU A 247 4.49 18.77 -15.81
N LYS A 248 3.83 19.86 -15.36
CA LYS A 248 4.24 20.57 -14.15
C LYS A 248 4.12 19.60 -12.98
N PHE A 249 5.23 19.36 -12.29
CA PHE A 249 5.33 18.44 -11.16
C PHE A 249 6.38 18.99 -10.19
N PRO A 250 6.23 18.81 -8.86
CA PRO A 250 7.16 19.33 -7.87
C PRO A 250 8.62 18.98 -8.16
N SER A 251 9.54 19.90 -7.86
CA SER A 251 10.96 19.75 -8.14
C SER A 251 11.57 18.54 -7.40
N ALA A 252 12.70 18.00 -7.87
CA ALA A 252 13.35 16.90 -7.15
C ALA A 252 13.82 17.36 -5.75
N GLU A 253 14.19 18.63 -5.62
CA GLU A 253 14.58 19.27 -4.36
C GLU A 253 13.39 19.45 -3.42
N GLU A 254 12.24 19.87 -3.94
CA GLU A 254 10.98 19.95 -3.17
C GLU A 254 10.56 18.59 -2.65
N LEU A 255 10.59 17.56 -3.49
CA LEU A 255 10.22 16.18 -3.13
C LEU A 255 11.27 15.47 -2.26
N GLN A 256 12.50 15.96 -2.25
CA GLN A 256 13.53 15.48 -1.33
C GLN A 256 13.30 15.99 0.08
N LYS A 257 12.74 17.20 0.26
CA LYS A 257 12.34 17.70 1.57
C LYS A 257 11.28 16.75 2.12
N SER A 258 11.59 16.12 3.23
CA SER A 258 10.68 15.16 3.83
C SER A 258 9.49 15.90 4.44
N CYS A 259 8.32 15.69 3.87
CA CYS A 259 7.08 16.25 4.38
C CYS A 259 6.80 15.69 5.78
N VAL A 260 6.46 16.57 6.72
CA VAL A 260 6.03 16.13 8.06
C VAL A 260 4.73 15.36 7.90
N SER A 261 4.75 14.08 8.29
CA SER A 261 3.61 13.18 8.23
C SER A 261 3.10 12.91 9.64
N MET A 262 1.77 12.80 9.78
CA MET A 262 1.18 12.38 11.05
C MET A 262 1.45 10.90 11.33
N ILE A 263 1.73 10.56 12.58
CA ILE A 263 1.97 9.18 13.03
C ILE A 263 0.75 8.30 12.74
N SER A 264 -0.46 8.83 12.90
CA SER A 264 -1.71 8.14 12.55
C SER A 264 -1.79 7.72 11.08
N GLU A 265 -1.34 8.59 10.16
CA GLU A 265 -1.30 8.26 8.74
C GLU A 265 -0.29 7.15 8.47
N ILE A 266 0.92 7.26 9.04
CA ILE A 266 1.97 6.24 8.91
C ILE A 266 1.48 4.89 9.46
N SER A 267 0.77 4.91 10.59
CA SER A 267 0.14 3.73 11.19
C SER A 267 -0.89 3.11 10.26
N ALA A 268 -1.78 3.93 9.69
CA ALA A 268 -2.74 3.48 8.69
C ALA A 268 -2.08 2.94 7.42
N ARG A 269 -0.82 3.33 7.12
CA ARG A 269 -0.02 2.76 6.02
C ARG A 269 0.63 1.42 6.34
N GLY A 270 0.80 1.10 7.62
CA GLY A 270 1.61 -0.03 8.10
C GLY A 270 3.11 0.31 8.25
N GLY A 271 3.49 1.58 8.04
CA GLY A 271 4.86 2.04 8.02
C GLY A 271 5.15 2.97 6.84
N ALA A 272 6.35 3.55 6.83
CA ALA A 272 6.79 4.46 5.78
C ALA A 272 8.32 4.47 5.65
N ALA A 273 8.81 4.57 4.43
CA ALA A 273 10.23 4.83 4.17
C ALA A 273 10.50 6.33 4.21
N ASP A 274 11.59 6.74 4.86
CA ASP A 274 12.05 8.13 4.91
C ASP A 274 10.97 9.14 5.36
N ALA A 275 10.19 8.77 6.38
CA ALA A 275 9.13 9.61 6.93
C ALA A 275 9.70 10.59 7.96
N THR A 276 9.21 11.82 7.94
CA THR A 276 9.51 12.83 8.95
C THR A 276 8.31 13.01 9.86
N VAL A 277 8.55 12.95 11.16
CA VAL A 277 7.54 13.13 12.20
C VAL A 277 8.01 14.25 13.11
N ARG A 278 7.08 15.13 13.50
CA ARG A 278 7.31 16.20 14.46
C ARG A 278 6.43 15.96 15.67
N GLY A 279 7.04 15.73 16.83
CA GLY A 279 6.33 15.41 18.05
C GLY A 279 7.15 15.66 19.30
N ALA A 280 6.52 15.55 20.47
CA ALA A 280 7.19 15.64 21.76
C ALA A 280 7.75 14.28 22.18
N ILE A 281 8.96 14.27 22.75
CA ILE A 281 9.49 13.08 23.41
C ILE A 281 8.76 12.93 24.75
N ILE A 282 7.94 11.88 24.88
CA ILE A 282 7.16 11.61 26.10
C ILE A 282 7.87 10.66 27.06
N GLU A 283 8.79 9.83 26.56
CA GLU A 283 9.49 8.82 27.35
C GLU A 283 10.86 8.51 26.74
N ILE A 284 11.88 8.31 27.58
CA ILE A 284 13.15 7.68 27.21
C ILE A 284 13.24 6.29 27.83
N ARG A 285 13.19 5.27 26.99
CA ARG A 285 13.16 3.86 27.40
C ARG A 285 14.52 3.36 27.89
N ASP A 286 14.47 2.25 28.62
CA ASP A 286 15.66 1.53 29.05
C ASP A 286 16.53 1.02 27.90
N GLY A 287 17.85 0.99 28.15
CA GLY A 287 18.85 0.74 27.11
C GLY A 287 19.08 1.94 26.19
N SER A 288 18.67 3.13 26.63
CA SER A 288 19.16 4.43 26.20
C SER A 288 20.38 4.85 27.04
N GLY A 289 21.18 5.80 26.55
CA GLY A 289 22.39 6.24 27.21
C GLY A 289 23.63 5.53 26.68
N LEU A 290 24.58 5.28 27.57
CA LEU A 290 25.82 4.55 27.29
C LEU A 290 25.54 3.04 27.25
N ILE A 291 25.73 2.44 26.08
CA ILE A 291 25.53 1.01 25.86
C ILE A 291 26.83 0.35 25.43
N MET A 292 26.91 -0.95 25.66
CA MET A 292 28.03 -1.77 25.19
C MET A 292 27.57 -2.62 24.01
N ARG A 293 28.36 -2.68 22.93
CA ARG A 293 28.07 -3.48 21.74
C ARG A 293 29.03 -4.64 21.58
N CYS A 294 28.51 -5.76 21.07
CA CYS A 294 29.34 -6.87 20.66
C CYS A 294 30.27 -6.42 19.51
N PRO A 295 31.59 -6.64 19.61
CA PRO A 295 32.53 -6.26 18.55
C PRO A 295 32.26 -7.00 17.23
N GLU A 296 31.71 -8.21 17.30
CA GLU A 296 31.45 -9.05 16.13
C GLU A 296 30.12 -8.74 15.43
N CYS A 297 28.99 -8.67 16.16
CA CYS A 297 27.66 -8.46 15.54
C CYS A 297 27.06 -7.08 15.79
N LYS A 298 27.75 -6.18 16.49
CA LYS A 298 27.29 -4.82 16.83
C LYS A 298 25.96 -4.75 17.61
N ARG A 299 25.43 -5.88 18.08
CA ARG A 299 24.24 -5.92 18.95
C ARG A 299 24.58 -5.39 20.33
N ALA A 300 23.63 -4.72 20.98
CA ALA A 300 23.79 -4.28 22.36
C ALA A 300 23.90 -5.48 23.30
N LEU A 301 24.90 -5.45 24.18
CA LEU A 301 25.15 -6.46 25.20
C LEU A 301 24.19 -6.27 26.38
N GLN A 302 23.84 -7.38 27.03
CA GLN A 302 23.14 -7.37 28.30
C GLN A 302 24.07 -7.96 29.36
N LYS A 303 24.44 -7.16 30.36
CA LYS A 303 25.34 -7.56 31.45
C LYS A 303 26.63 -8.25 30.94
N GLY A 304 27.24 -7.70 29.88
CA GLY A 304 28.47 -8.22 29.27
C GLY A 304 28.30 -9.48 28.41
N THR A 305 27.07 -9.88 28.09
CA THR A 305 26.78 -11.07 27.27
C THR A 305 26.03 -10.68 25.99
N CYS A 306 26.51 -11.20 24.86
CA CYS A 306 25.88 -11.15 23.56
C CYS A 306 24.99 -12.38 23.36
N LYS A 307 23.78 -12.20 22.82
CA LYS A 307 22.85 -13.32 22.55
C LYS A 307 23.36 -14.34 21.52
N VAL A 308 24.36 -13.97 20.71
CA VAL A 308 24.89 -14.82 19.62
C VAL A 308 26.27 -15.37 19.98
N HIS A 309 27.17 -14.52 20.46
CA HIS A 309 28.58 -14.87 20.69
C HIS A 309 28.93 -15.09 22.16
N GLY A 310 27.93 -15.12 23.06
CA GLY A 310 28.15 -15.33 24.48
C GLY A 310 28.86 -14.15 25.15
N ARG A 311 29.74 -14.43 26.11
CA ARG A 311 30.41 -13.40 26.91
C ARG A 311 31.52 -12.74 26.09
N VAL A 312 31.41 -11.43 25.88
CA VAL A 312 32.36 -10.65 25.08
C VAL A 312 32.63 -9.30 25.75
N GLU A 313 33.83 -8.77 25.56
CA GLU A 313 34.12 -7.38 25.94
C GLU A 313 33.44 -6.43 24.94
N GLY A 314 32.61 -5.54 25.46
CA GLY A 314 31.82 -4.65 24.62
C GLY A 314 32.57 -3.40 24.21
N LEU A 315 32.23 -2.88 23.03
CA LEU A 315 32.63 -1.55 22.59
C LEU A 315 31.59 -0.52 23.08
N PRO A 316 32.01 0.60 23.70
CA PRO A 316 31.10 1.64 24.14
C PRO A 316 30.44 2.35 22.96
N ASP A 317 29.15 2.64 23.08
CA ASP A 317 28.36 3.35 22.08
C ASP A 317 27.24 4.17 22.76
N LEU A 318 26.70 5.17 22.07
CA LEU A 318 25.52 5.93 22.52
C LEU A 318 24.29 5.59 21.71
N ARG A 319 23.14 5.53 22.38
CA ARG A 319 21.84 5.38 21.73
C ARG A 319 20.74 5.99 22.56
N ILE A 320 19.74 6.57 21.93
CA ILE A 320 18.48 6.93 22.57
C ILE A 320 17.36 6.06 21.99
N LYS A 321 16.53 5.50 22.86
CA LYS A 321 15.23 4.91 22.53
C LYS A 321 14.16 5.80 23.14
N ALA A 322 13.53 6.63 22.31
CA ALA A 322 12.50 7.56 22.74
C ALA A 322 11.13 7.13 22.25
N ILE A 323 10.08 7.57 22.92
CA ILE A 323 8.72 7.59 22.38
C ILE A 323 8.39 9.02 21.98
N VAL A 324 8.08 9.21 20.71
CA VAL A 324 7.70 10.50 20.13
C VAL A 324 6.21 10.47 19.86
N ASP A 325 5.50 11.48 20.35
CA ASP A 325 4.05 11.63 20.22
C ASP A 325 3.72 12.95 19.52
N ASP A 326 2.89 12.91 18.49
CA ASP A 326 2.47 14.07 17.70
C ASP A 326 1.00 14.48 17.94
N GLY A 327 0.34 13.87 18.93
CA GLY A 327 -1.08 14.02 19.23
C GLY A 327 -2.01 13.15 18.37
N SER A 328 -1.52 12.60 17.26
CA SER A 328 -2.26 11.67 16.40
C SER A 328 -1.89 10.21 16.68
N GLY A 329 -0.71 9.96 17.24
CA GLY A 329 -0.24 8.67 17.69
C GLY A 329 1.16 8.74 18.30
N ALA A 330 1.73 7.57 18.62
CA ALA A 330 3.07 7.45 19.18
C ALA A 330 3.97 6.52 18.34
N VAL A 331 5.25 6.87 18.23
CA VAL A 331 6.26 6.06 17.52
C VAL A 331 7.50 5.85 18.40
N SER A 332 8.01 4.62 18.43
CA SER A 332 9.27 4.30 19.11
C SER A 332 10.46 4.63 18.23
N ALA A 333 11.15 5.72 18.54
CA ALA A 333 12.30 6.21 17.80
C ALA A 333 13.61 5.67 18.38
N VAL A 334 14.41 5.02 17.53
CA VAL A 334 15.77 4.58 17.85
C VAL A 334 16.76 5.51 17.18
N ILE A 335 17.50 6.27 17.98
CA ILE A 335 18.44 7.30 17.55
C ILE A 335 19.87 6.80 17.83
N GLY A 336 20.69 6.76 16.78
CA GLY A 336 22.09 6.31 16.87
C GLY A 336 23.02 7.34 17.51
N ARG A 337 24.30 6.98 17.69
CA ARG A 337 25.31 7.80 18.37
C ARG A 337 25.44 9.20 17.79
N GLU A 338 25.69 9.34 16.49
CA GLU A 338 25.94 10.64 15.84
C GLU A 338 24.80 11.63 16.10
N LEU A 339 23.56 11.17 15.96
CA LEU A 339 22.37 11.97 16.22
C LEU A 339 22.14 12.21 17.72
N THR A 340 22.47 11.24 18.57
CA THR A 340 22.41 11.38 20.04
C THR A 340 23.36 12.47 20.52
N GLU A 341 24.61 12.45 20.05
CA GLU A 341 25.62 13.47 20.38
C GLU A 341 25.15 14.86 19.93
N LYS A 342 24.54 14.96 18.74
CA LYS A 342 23.97 16.21 18.23
C LYS A 342 22.77 16.73 19.04
N LEU A 343 21.85 15.85 19.45
CA LEU A 343 20.65 16.24 20.20
C LEU A 343 20.96 16.62 21.65
N THR A 344 21.93 15.93 22.24
CA THR A 344 22.27 16.11 23.65
C THR A 344 23.42 17.08 23.88
N GLU A 345 24.12 17.49 22.81
CA GLU A 345 25.36 18.28 22.88
C GLU A 345 26.36 17.65 23.86
N SER A 346 26.53 16.33 23.77
CA SER A 346 27.39 15.57 24.68
C SER A 346 28.07 14.45 23.91
N THR A 347 29.39 14.36 24.03
CA THR A 347 30.18 13.36 23.30
C THR A 347 30.21 12.02 24.03
N LEU A 348 30.48 10.92 23.30
CA LEU A 348 30.70 9.62 23.93
C LEU A 348 31.74 9.66 25.06
N ASP A 349 32.84 10.38 24.87
CA ASP A 349 33.93 10.45 25.84
C ASP A 349 33.49 11.15 27.14
N GLU A 350 32.76 12.27 27.03
CA GLU A 350 32.18 12.95 28.18
C GLU A 350 31.17 12.07 28.92
N CYS A 351 30.33 11.34 28.20
CA CYS A 351 29.37 10.40 28.77
C CYS A 351 30.10 9.24 29.49
N MET A 352 31.20 8.73 28.94
CA MET A 352 32.04 7.72 29.58
C MET A 352 32.69 8.24 30.85
N GLU A 353 33.20 9.47 30.86
CA GLU A 353 33.78 10.08 32.05
C GLU A 353 32.74 10.27 33.17
N LYS A 354 31.54 10.75 32.82
CA LYS A 354 30.43 10.88 33.78
C LYS A 354 30.04 9.54 34.39
N ALA A 355 29.91 8.50 33.55
CA ALA A 355 29.60 7.15 34.02
C ALA A 355 30.69 6.58 34.94
N LYS A 356 31.97 6.84 34.63
CA LYS A 356 33.11 6.42 35.48
C LYS A 356 33.13 7.13 36.83
N LYS A 357 32.87 8.44 36.86
CA LYS A 357 32.85 9.24 38.10
C LYS A 357 31.77 8.77 39.07
N THR A 358 30.61 8.40 38.56
CA THR A 358 29.46 7.99 39.39
C THR A 358 29.36 6.47 39.58
N MET A 359 30.24 5.68 38.94
CA MET A 359 30.18 4.21 38.87
C MET A 359 28.81 3.65 38.43
N ASN A 360 28.02 4.45 37.72
CA ASN A 360 26.68 4.10 37.27
C ASN A 360 26.48 4.54 35.82
N LEU A 361 26.13 3.58 34.96
CA LEU A 361 25.86 3.81 33.54
C LEU A 361 24.54 4.56 33.31
N ASP A 362 23.56 4.39 34.21
CA ASP A 362 22.22 4.96 34.08
C ASP A 362 22.21 6.49 34.21
N VAL A 363 23.24 7.08 34.83
CA VAL A 363 23.41 8.55 34.92
C VAL A 363 23.43 9.22 33.55
N VAL A 364 23.91 8.52 32.52
CA VAL A 364 23.89 9.02 31.15
C VAL A 364 22.46 9.03 30.59
N LYS A 365 21.64 8.02 30.94
CA LYS A 365 20.22 8.00 30.58
C LYS A 365 19.49 9.16 31.27
N ASP A 366 19.68 9.33 32.58
CA ASP A 366 19.03 10.39 33.36
C ASP A 366 19.38 11.78 32.80
N SER A 367 20.66 11.99 32.45
CA SER A 367 21.13 13.19 31.77
C SER A 367 20.46 13.44 30.43
N PHE A 368 20.10 12.40 29.68
CA PHE A 368 19.41 12.55 28.40
C PHE A 368 17.92 12.81 28.62
N GLU A 369 17.33 12.19 29.64
CA GLU A 369 15.94 12.40 30.05
C GLU A 369 15.71 13.86 30.45
N GLU A 370 16.56 14.44 31.28
CA GLU A 370 16.46 15.86 31.67
C GLU A 370 16.53 16.82 30.47
N LYS A 371 17.33 16.51 29.45
CA LYS A 371 17.53 17.38 28.27
C LYS A 371 16.41 17.25 27.24
N LEU A 372 15.87 16.05 27.06
CA LEU A 372 15.02 15.72 25.91
C LEU A 372 13.55 15.49 26.27
N LEU A 373 13.24 15.14 27.51
CA LEU A 373 11.86 14.89 27.92
C LEU A 373 10.99 16.16 27.70
N LEU A 374 9.81 15.96 27.12
CA LEU A 374 8.85 16.99 26.71
C LEU A 374 9.37 18.01 25.67
N LYS A 375 10.55 17.78 25.08
CA LYS A 375 11.03 18.60 23.96
C LYS A 375 10.37 18.16 22.66
N VAL A 376 9.96 19.15 21.86
CA VAL A 376 9.50 18.90 20.49
C VAL A 376 10.71 18.67 19.59
N VAL A 377 10.70 17.54 18.92
CA VAL A 377 11.74 17.10 17.99
C VAL A 377 11.15 16.83 16.63
N THR A 378 11.93 17.10 15.59
CA THR A 378 11.66 16.65 14.23
C THR A 378 12.61 15.49 13.93
N VAL A 379 12.05 14.29 13.77
CA VAL A 379 12.80 13.06 13.49
C VAL A 379 12.44 12.53 12.11
N THR A 380 13.46 12.16 11.35
CA THR A 380 13.33 11.56 10.01
C THR A 380 13.92 10.16 10.05
N GLY A 381 13.25 9.21 9.43
CA GLY A 381 13.72 7.83 9.39
C GLY A 381 12.77 6.86 8.74
N ASN A 382 13.17 5.59 8.76
CA ASN A 382 12.33 4.50 8.27
C ASN A 382 11.45 4.00 9.41
N VAL A 383 10.13 4.00 9.21
CA VAL A 383 9.13 3.53 10.17
C VAL A 383 8.61 2.18 9.74
N THR A 384 8.82 1.17 10.57
CA THR A 384 8.26 -0.17 10.42
C THR A 384 7.14 -0.39 11.44
N SER A 385 6.10 -1.12 11.07
CA SER A 385 5.08 -1.58 12.02
C SER A 385 5.33 -3.03 12.41
N ASP A 386 5.24 -3.33 13.69
CA ASP A 386 5.21 -4.68 14.24
C ASP A 386 4.06 -4.84 15.26
N GLU A 387 4.02 -5.97 15.97
CA GLU A 387 2.99 -6.27 16.99
C GLU A 387 3.04 -5.31 18.20
N TYR A 388 4.14 -4.57 18.37
CA TYR A 388 4.35 -3.61 19.46
C TYR A 388 4.14 -2.15 19.04
N GLY A 389 3.69 -1.93 17.79
CA GLY A 389 3.38 -0.61 17.24
C GLY A 389 4.41 -0.14 16.21
N LEU A 390 4.50 1.17 16.02
CA LEU A 390 5.43 1.77 15.07
C LEU A 390 6.81 1.93 15.71
N SER A 391 7.84 1.47 14.99
CA SER A 391 9.25 1.69 15.33
C SER A 391 9.95 2.43 14.20
N MET A 392 10.60 3.55 14.54
CA MET A 392 11.39 4.36 13.63
C MET A 392 12.88 4.15 13.89
N ILE A 393 13.63 3.82 12.83
CA ILE A 393 15.08 3.94 12.82
C ILE A 393 15.43 5.31 12.28
N VAL A 394 15.91 6.19 13.17
CA VAL A 394 16.13 7.61 12.87
C VAL A 394 17.47 7.77 12.13
N ASN A 395 17.42 8.45 10.98
CA ASN A 395 18.60 8.82 10.17
C ASN A 395 18.84 10.34 10.15
N GLY A 396 17.86 11.15 10.57
CA GLY A 396 18.01 12.59 10.77
C GLY A 396 17.20 13.07 11.96
N ALA A 397 17.76 13.97 12.77
CA ALA A 397 17.07 14.55 13.92
C ALA A 397 17.43 16.03 14.08
N GLY A 398 16.43 16.82 14.48
CA GLY A 398 16.55 18.23 14.80
C GLY A 398 15.73 18.59 16.05
N MET A 399 16.27 19.50 16.85
CA MET A 399 15.57 20.13 17.96
C MET A 399 15.24 21.56 17.58
N GLY A 400 14.00 21.97 17.87
CA GLY A 400 13.55 23.33 17.62
C GLY A 400 12.20 23.38 16.94
N VAL A 401 11.54 24.52 17.11
CA VAL A 401 10.43 24.91 16.25
C VAL A 401 11.09 25.34 14.94
N GLU A 402 11.07 24.48 13.92
CA GLU A 402 11.27 24.98 12.56
C GLU A 402 10.31 26.16 12.38
N ASP A 403 10.82 27.25 11.82
CA ASP A 403 10.04 28.44 11.55
C ASP A 403 8.78 28.01 10.78
N VAL A 404 7.62 28.08 11.41
CA VAL A 404 6.35 27.64 10.83
C VAL A 404 5.84 28.64 9.79
N ARG A 405 6.43 29.83 9.71
CA ARG A 405 6.02 30.89 8.76
C ARG A 405 6.00 30.43 7.30
N PRO A 406 7.04 29.76 6.75
CA PRO A 406 7.05 29.32 5.35
C PRO A 406 6.01 28.21 5.08
N GLU A 407 5.76 27.35 6.07
CA GLU A 407 4.77 26.27 5.97
C GLU A 407 3.35 26.83 5.98
N VAL A 408 3.08 27.77 6.89
CA VAL A 408 1.81 28.50 6.99
C VAL A 408 1.57 29.30 5.71
N GLU A 409 2.59 29.99 5.18
CA GLU A 409 2.49 30.69 3.89
C GLU A 409 2.15 29.74 2.75
N ARG A 410 2.79 28.55 2.67
CA ARG A 410 2.47 27.56 1.62
C ARG A 410 1.02 27.05 1.74
N LEU A 411 0.58 26.68 2.95
CA LEU A 411 -0.78 26.20 3.19
C LEU A 411 -1.84 27.28 2.91
N LEU A 412 -1.55 28.54 3.21
CA LEU A 412 -2.42 29.66 2.87
C LEU A 412 -2.56 29.83 1.35
N VAL A 413 -1.46 29.71 0.60
CA VAL A 413 -1.48 29.75 -0.87
C VAL A 413 -2.28 28.58 -1.45
N GLU A 414 -2.08 27.35 -0.96
CA GLU A 414 -2.85 26.17 -1.41
C GLU A 414 -4.35 26.33 -1.14
N LEU A 415 -4.73 26.89 0.02
CA LEU A 415 -6.13 27.17 0.36
C LEU A 415 -6.74 28.26 -0.51
N GLU A 416 -5.97 29.29 -0.90
CA GLU A 416 -6.41 30.33 -1.82
C GLU A 416 -6.58 29.82 -3.26
N GLU A 417 -5.70 28.93 -3.74
CA GLU A 417 -5.80 28.32 -5.09
C GLU A 417 -6.93 27.28 -5.21
N SER A 418 -7.39 26.74 -4.08
CA SER A 418 -8.52 25.79 -4.01
C SER A 418 -9.91 26.44 -4.04
N ARG A 419 -9.98 27.77 -4.16
CA ARG A 419 -11.19 28.59 -4.14
C ARG A 419 -11.51 29.15 -5.52
#